data_AF-A0A8H7DF28-F1
#
_entry.id   AF-A0A8H7DF28-F1
#
_cell.length_a   1.000
_cell.length_b   1.000
_cell.length_c   1.000
_cell.angle_alpha   90.00
_cell.angle_beta   90.00
_cell.angle_gamma   90.00
#
_symmetry.space_group_name_H-M   'P 1'
#
loop_
_entity.id
_entity.type
_entity.pdbx_description
1 polymer ?
#
loop_
_entity_poly.entity_id
_entity_poly.type
_entity_poly.pdbx_seq_one_letter_code
_entity_poly.pdbx_strand_id
1 'polypeptide(L)'
;MVIIKKLDEWSANLMKTEVEEFAARKDPPELDSDGLYGSQGGAAIMFQMVNQQVDLATESGQGAILARVVSESNRVMRSMQDQWVKVIETEFKKQIDKPEEVAGGLVEYVIALANDQIKSADYAEALLARLEPLVSEKYRVTINERLNDAIDGYLDVAKKCTQTLIDLIFNDLKPATKSLFQPAWYDGIMRQIVETMRDYMTDYQTYLNPSLLDLLIEDLLDAFLVAYLNGLANPPKLKMPAATERIKEDVSVVFSFFATLKPPKELEAYFDIIEKILALLEASKDLVFLSFWSFARVHGPNIAFVEGLMKARGDLDRSAVNEVMDSIKKKIKDEGLTDPPEPTIMKKVAIQNSFARFLNR
;
A
#
# COMPACT_ATOMS: atom_id res chain seq x y z
N MET A 1 33.55 24.35 -1.58
CA MET A 1 32.94 25.31 -0.64
C MET A 1 32.82 24.59 0.69
N VAL A 2 33.42 25.12 1.77
CA VAL A 2 33.51 24.42 3.08
C VAL A 2 32.14 24.06 3.66
N ILE A 3 31.13 24.88 3.35
CA ILE A 3 29.72 24.70 3.73
C ILE A 3 29.14 23.37 3.24
N ILE A 4 29.37 23.00 1.98
CA ILE A 4 28.80 21.78 1.37
C ILE A 4 29.42 20.51 1.98
N LYS A 5 30.74 20.52 2.19
CA LYS A 5 31.45 19.37 2.76
C LYS A 5 30.99 19.03 4.18
N LYS A 6 30.69 20.04 4.99
CA LYS A 6 30.19 19.82 6.36
C LYS A 6 28.80 19.18 6.38
N LEU A 7 27.93 19.57 5.44
CA LEU A 7 26.59 19.00 5.33
C LEU A 7 26.65 17.54 4.86
N ASP A 8 27.56 17.20 3.93
CA ASP A 8 27.82 15.80 3.53
C ASP A 8 28.37 14.96 4.68
N GLU A 9 29.41 15.43 5.38
CA GLU A 9 30.02 14.70 6.51
C GLU A 9 29.00 14.46 7.64
N TRP A 10 28.19 15.47 7.93
CA TRP A 10 27.22 15.38 9.00
C TRP A 10 26.04 14.48 8.66
N SER A 11 25.45 14.63 7.48
CA SER A 11 24.35 13.77 7.03
C SER A 11 24.77 12.30 6.96
N ALA A 12 26.00 12.01 6.54
CA ALA A 12 26.53 10.64 6.55
C ALA A 12 26.63 10.06 7.97
N ASN A 13 27.05 10.86 8.96
CA ASN A 13 27.13 10.42 10.36
C ASN A 13 25.74 10.23 10.99
N LEU A 14 24.80 11.15 10.70
CA LEU A 14 23.42 11.02 11.14
C LEU A 14 22.82 9.72 10.57
N MET A 15 22.85 9.58 9.24
CA MET A 15 22.27 8.44 8.55
C MET A 15 22.87 7.11 9.01
N LYS A 16 24.18 7.07 9.26
CA LYS A 16 24.83 5.88 9.84
C LYS A 16 24.23 5.51 11.20
N THR A 17 24.06 6.50 12.08
CA THR A 17 23.56 6.30 13.44
C THR A 17 22.11 5.83 13.41
N GLU A 18 21.26 6.49 12.62
CA GLU A 18 19.85 6.12 12.50
C GLU A 18 19.66 4.73 11.88
N VAL A 19 20.44 4.37 10.86
CA VAL A 19 20.37 3.03 10.26
C VAL A 19 20.86 1.96 11.21
N GLU A 20 21.92 2.22 11.99
CA GLU A 20 22.39 1.30 13.02
C GLU A 20 21.33 1.07 14.09
N GLU A 21 20.63 2.12 14.52
CA GLU A 21 19.52 2.03 15.46
C GLU A 21 18.33 1.26 14.88
N PHE A 22 17.91 1.63 13.66
CA PHE A 22 16.80 0.99 12.94
C PHE A 22 17.05 -0.50 12.69
N ALA A 23 18.30 -0.90 12.45
CA ALA A 23 18.67 -2.30 12.25
C ALA A 23 18.80 -3.06 13.57
N ALA A 24 19.32 -2.41 14.62
CA ALA A 24 19.59 -3.06 15.90
C ALA A 24 18.33 -3.21 16.77
N ARG A 25 17.41 -2.23 16.72
CA ARG A 25 16.10 -2.23 17.42
C ARG A 25 16.20 -2.70 18.87
N LYS A 26 17.20 -2.17 19.58
CA LYS A 26 17.52 -2.60 20.96
C LYS A 26 16.46 -2.14 21.95
N ASP A 27 15.90 -0.97 21.68
CA ASP A 27 14.91 -0.28 22.49
C ASP A 27 13.72 0.09 21.58
N PRO A 28 12.49 0.23 22.10
CA PRO A 28 11.37 0.72 21.31
C PRO A 28 11.58 2.19 20.90
N PRO A 29 11.01 2.64 19.77
CA PRO A 29 11.07 4.05 19.37
C PRO A 29 10.47 4.98 20.43
N GLU A 30 10.97 6.21 20.49
CA GLU A 30 10.46 7.23 21.40
C GLU A 30 9.07 7.72 20.98
N LEU A 31 8.29 8.20 21.94
CA LEU A 31 7.01 8.87 21.66
C LEU A 31 7.21 10.38 21.64
N ASP A 32 6.62 11.04 20.65
CA ASP A 32 6.58 12.50 20.59
C ASP A 32 5.49 13.10 21.50
N SER A 33 5.32 14.43 21.42
CA SER A 33 4.31 15.15 22.21
C SER A 33 2.87 14.75 21.90
N ASP A 34 2.62 14.19 20.71
CA ASP A 34 1.32 13.74 20.25
C ASP A 34 1.09 12.25 20.53
N GLY A 35 2.07 11.58 21.16
CA GLY A 35 2.02 10.16 21.48
C GLY A 35 2.29 9.25 20.27
N LEU A 36 2.86 9.78 19.20
CA LEU A 36 3.24 9.02 18.00
C LEU A 36 4.68 8.54 18.11
N TYR A 37 5.00 7.40 17.50
CA TYR A 37 6.40 6.96 17.43
C TYR A 37 7.22 7.96 16.60
N GLY A 38 8.41 8.30 17.08
CA GLY A 38 9.39 9.16 16.40
C GLY A 38 10.78 8.55 16.38
N SER A 39 11.60 8.99 15.43
CA SER A 39 13.05 8.76 15.48
C SER A 39 13.68 9.63 16.58
N GLN A 40 14.90 9.32 17.02
CA GLN A 40 15.67 10.12 17.99
C GLN A 40 16.13 11.46 17.39
N GLY A 41 15.18 12.31 17.01
CA GLY A 41 15.41 13.68 16.54
C GLY A 41 16.08 13.80 15.17
N GLY A 42 16.14 12.73 14.36
CA GLY A 42 16.82 12.72 13.07
C GLY A 42 16.44 13.86 12.12
N ALA A 43 15.15 13.95 11.80
CA ALA A 43 14.61 15.05 11.01
C ALA A 43 14.89 16.42 11.65
N ALA A 44 14.67 16.55 12.96
CA ALA A 44 14.86 17.81 13.67
C ALA A 44 16.31 18.30 13.58
N ILE A 45 17.29 17.42 13.81
CA ILE A 45 18.71 17.79 13.73
C ILE A 45 19.08 18.11 12.28
N MET A 46 18.58 17.34 11.31
CA MET A 46 18.87 17.59 9.89
C MET A 46 18.37 18.96 9.45
N PHE A 47 17.13 19.30 9.77
CA PHE A 47 16.57 20.60 9.43
C PHE A 47 17.17 21.75 10.24
N GLN A 48 17.60 21.53 11.48
CA GLN A 48 18.42 22.52 12.20
C GLN A 48 19.70 22.85 11.43
N MET A 49 20.38 21.84 10.88
CA MET A 49 21.61 22.04 10.11
C MET A 49 21.36 22.72 8.76
N VAL A 50 20.31 22.30 8.04
CA VAL A 50 19.91 22.93 6.79
C VAL A 50 19.58 24.40 7.04
N ASN A 51 18.79 24.71 8.06
CA ASN A 51 18.46 26.09 8.42
C ASN A 51 19.71 26.90 8.74
N GLN A 52 20.66 26.36 9.51
CA GLN A 52 21.92 27.05 9.79
C GLN A 52 22.70 27.39 8.51
N GLN A 53 22.78 26.48 7.53
CA GLN A 53 23.45 26.76 6.26
C GLN A 53 22.70 27.78 5.40
N VAL A 54 21.37 27.70 5.40
CA VAL A 54 20.50 28.64 4.70
C VAL A 54 20.60 30.05 5.29
N ASP A 55 20.65 30.17 6.62
CA ASP A 55 20.76 31.45 7.31
C ASP A 55 22.10 32.14 6.98
N LEU A 56 23.21 31.40 7.06
CA LEU A 56 24.53 31.88 6.64
C LEU A 56 24.55 32.32 5.16
N ALA A 57 23.85 31.59 4.29
CA ALA A 57 23.73 31.96 2.88
C ALA A 57 22.88 33.23 2.69
N THR A 58 21.84 33.41 3.50
CA THR A 58 20.95 34.57 3.47
C THR A 58 21.68 35.84 3.96
N GLU A 59 22.48 35.73 5.02
CA GLU A 59 23.32 36.82 5.54
C GLU A 59 24.32 37.35 4.51
N SER A 60 24.73 36.53 3.53
CA SER A 60 25.62 36.97 2.45
C SER A 60 24.97 37.98 1.49
N GLY A 61 23.64 38.08 1.48
CA GLY A 61 22.87 38.91 0.55
C GLY A 61 22.93 38.46 -0.91
N GLN A 62 23.55 37.32 -1.22
CA GLN A 62 23.74 36.82 -2.58
C GLN A 62 22.75 35.70 -2.89
N GLY A 63 21.68 36.01 -3.65
CA GLY A 63 20.67 35.02 -4.04
C GLY A 63 21.23 33.80 -4.79
N ALA A 64 22.34 33.96 -5.53
CA ALA A 64 23.03 32.84 -6.18
C ALA A 64 23.66 31.86 -5.18
N ILE A 65 24.19 32.37 -4.06
CA ILE A 65 24.75 31.52 -2.99
C ILE A 65 23.62 30.77 -2.29
N LEU A 66 22.53 31.46 -1.95
CA LEU A 66 21.36 30.85 -1.32
C LEU A 66 20.76 29.72 -2.18
N ALA A 67 20.49 29.99 -3.46
CA ALA A 67 19.96 28.98 -4.38
C ALA A 67 20.89 27.76 -4.51
N ARG A 68 22.21 27.98 -4.49
CA ARG A 68 23.19 26.90 -4.49
C ARG A 68 23.16 26.09 -3.19
N VAL A 69 23.08 26.73 -2.04
CA VAL A 69 22.99 26.04 -0.74
C VAL A 69 21.72 25.19 -0.68
N VAL A 70 20.57 25.75 -1.08
CA VAL A 70 19.31 24.99 -1.15
C VAL A 70 19.42 23.78 -2.10
N SER A 71 20.06 23.96 -3.26
CA SER A 71 20.24 22.86 -4.21
C SER A 71 21.09 21.72 -3.64
N GLU A 72 22.13 22.05 -2.88
CA GLU A 72 22.99 21.05 -2.22
C GLU A 72 22.29 20.40 -1.03
N SER A 73 21.52 21.15 -0.25
CA SER A 73 20.68 20.58 0.80
C SER A 73 19.67 19.60 0.21
N ASN A 74 19.01 19.94 -0.91
CA ASN A 74 18.13 19.02 -1.62
C ASN A 74 18.87 17.74 -2.04
N ARG A 75 20.05 17.86 -2.65
CA ARG A 75 20.85 16.69 -3.05
C ARG A 75 21.10 15.74 -1.87
N VAL A 76 21.41 16.29 -0.69
CA VAL A 76 21.66 15.47 0.51
C VAL A 76 20.37 14.86 1.05
N MET A 77 19.27 15.61 1.12
CA MET A 77 17.96 15.08 1.50
C MET A 77 17.53 13.93 0.59
N ARG A 78 17.63 14.10 -0.73
CA ARG A 78 17.35 13.03 -1.71
C ARG A 78 18.23 11.80 -1.50
N SER A 79 19.53 12.00 -1.23
CA SER A 79 20.45 10.88 -0.97
C SER A 79 20.08 10.10 0.29
N MET A 80 19.61 10.77 1.36
CA MET A 80 19.15 10.12 2.58
C MET A 80 17.85 9.36 2.34
N GLN A 81 16.89 9.97 1.63
CA GLN A 81 15.63 9.33 1.25
C GLN A 81 15.85 8.05 0.44
N ASP A 82 16.72 8.10 -0.59
CA ASP A 82 17.09 6.92 -1.38
C ASP A 82 17.75 5.82 -0.54
N GLN A 83 18.52 6.20 0.49
CA GLN A 83 19.13 5.25 1.41
C GLN A 83 18.08 4.61 2.32
N TRP A 84 17.11 5.38 2.83
CA TRP A 84 16.02 4.86 3.65
C TRP A 84 15.18 3.82 2.91
N VAL A 85 14.81 4.07 1.64
CA VAL A 85 14.10 3.08 0.81
C VAL A 85 14.86 1.75 0.77
N LYS A 86 16.18 1.79 0.54
CA LYS A 86 17.02 0.58 0.48
C LYS A 86 17.12 -0.14 1.83
N VAL A 87 17.20 0.62 2.92
CA VAL A 87 17.28 0.08 4.28
C VAL A 87 15.98 -0.64 4.64
N ILE A 88 14.83 -0.01 4.39
CA ILE A 88 13.50 -0.60 4.61
C ILE A 88 13.37 -1.92 3.83
N GLU A 89 13.70 -1.91 2.54
CA GLU A 89 13.63 -3.12 1.70
C GLU A 89 14.55 -4.24 2.20
N THR A 90 15.75 -3.87 2.65
CA THR A 90 16.72 -4.82 3.17
C THR A 90 16.26 -5.45 4.48
N GLU A 91 15.78 -4.63 5.43
CA GLU A 91 15.32 -5.11 6.73
C GLU A 91 14.03 -5.92 6.62
N PHE A 92 13.08 -5.47 5.79
CA PHE A 92 11.87 -6.23 5.48
C PHE A 92 12.20 -7.59 4.87
N LYS A 93 13.13 -7.63 3.89
CA LYS A 93 13.55 -8.90 3.30
C LYS A 93 14.20 -9.84 4.32
N LYS A 94 15.06 -9.32 5.20
CA LYS A 94 15.65 -10.13 6.27
C LYS A 94 14.59 -10.68 7.23
N GLN A 95 13.60 -9.87 7.60
CA GLN A 95 12.47 -10.27 8.44
C GLN A 95 11.68 -11.44 7.83
N ILE A 96 11.47 -11.43 6.51
CA ILE A 96 10.76 -12.50 5.81
C ILE A 96 11.62 -13.74 5.62
N ASP A 97 12.86 -13.57 5.15
CA ASP A 97 13.71 -14.69 4.74
C ASP A 97 14.31 -15.42 5.95
N LYS A 98 14.59 -14.70 7.03
CA LYS A 98 15.33 -15.17 8.22
C LYS A 98 14.85 -14.49 9.52
N PRO A 99 13.58 -14.67 9.92
CA PRO A 99 13.00 -14.00 11.09
C PRO A 99 13.77 -14.27 12.40
N GLU A 100 14.45 -15.40 12.52
CA GLU A 100 15.25 -15.79 13.70
C GLU A 100 16.61 -15.10 13.79
N GLU A 101 17.13 -14.53 12.69
CA GLU A 101 18.42 -13.84 12.65
C GLU A 101 18.28 -12.32 12.81
N VAL A 102 17.05 -11.79 12.92
CA VAL A 102 16.79 -10.35 13.02
C VAL A 102 16.19 -9.95 14.36
N ALA A 103 16.46 -8.72 14.80
CA ALA A 103 15.78 -8.14 15.96
C ALA A 103 14.28 -7.96 15.66
N GLY A 104 13.44 -8.17 16.68
CA GLY A 104 12.03 -7.79 16.62
C GLY A 104 11.84 -6.28 16.52
N GLY A 105 10.60 -5.82 16.52
CA GLY A 105 10.29 -4.39 16.56
C GLY A 105 10.32 -3.66 15.21
N LEU A 106 10.40 -4.38 14.08
CA LEU A 106 10.48 -3.75 12.76
C LEU A 106 9.24 -2.89 12.47
N VAL A 107 8.07 -3.31 12.95
CA VAL A 107 6.80 -2.60 12.77
C VAL A 107 6.88 -1.19 13.39
N GLU A 108 7.28 -1.12 14.65
CA GLU A 108 7.38 0.11 15.44
C GLU A 108 8.39 1.06 14.81
N TYR A 109 9.54 0.55 14.37
CA TYR A 109 10.56 1.35 13.71
C TYR A 109 10.13 1.85 12.32
N VAL A 110 9.37 1.06 11.55
CA VAL A 110 8.81 1.51 10.26
C VAL A 110 7.74 2.60 10.49
N ILE A 111 6.90 2.48 11.53
CA ILE A 111 5.95 3.54 11.92
C ILE A 111 6.71 4.82 12.28
N ALA A 112 7.73 4.71 13.13
CA ALA A 112 8.54 5.86 13.56
C ALA A 112 9.18 6.58 12.37
N LEU A 113 9.76 5.82 11.42
CA LEU A 113 10.34 6.37 10.21
C LEU A 113 9.30 7.07 9.33
N ALA A 114 8.13 6.45 9.14
CA ALA A 114 7.04 7.03 8.35
C ALA A 114 6.58 8.38 8.92
N ASN A 115 6.40 8.45 10.23
CA ASN A 115 6.05 9.70 10.93
C ASN A 115 7.15 10.76 10.78
N ASP A 116 8.42 10.36 10.86
CA ASP A 116 9.55 11.27 10.69
C ASP A 116 9.66 11.82 9.27
N GLN A 117 9.21 11.06 8.26
CA GLN A 117 9.14 11.54 6.88
C GLN A 117 8.09 12.64 6.71
N ILE A 118 6.92 12.51 7.36
CA ILE A 118 5.90 13.57 7.34
C ILE A 118 6.43 14.84 7.99
N LYS A 119 7.06 14.73 9.17
CA LYS A 119 7.70 15.87 9.84
C LYS A 119 8.77 16.53 8.96
N SER A 120 9.55 15.71 8.25
CA SER A 120 10.57 16.18 7.32
C SER A 120 9.98 16.93 6.13
N ALA A 121 8.85 16.46 5.58
CA ALA A 121 8.11 17.15 4.54
C ALA A 121 7.60 18.52 5.04
N ASP A 122 6.99 18.57 6.23
CA ASP A 122 6.51 19.81 6.86
C ASP A 122 7.64 20.82 7.07
N TYR A 123 8.82 20.36 7.51
CA TYR A 123 9.99 21.23 7.66
C TYR A 123 10.52 21.77 6.32
N ALA A 124 10.50 20.96 5.26
CA ALA A 124 10.89 21.40 3.93
C ALA A 124 9.88 22.42 3.36
N GLU A 125 8.58 22.21 3.59
CA GLU A 125 7.53 23.16 3.21
C GLU A 125 7.64 24.48 3.98
N ALA A 126 7.87 24.42 5.30
CA ALA A 126 8.11 25.60 6.11
C ALA A 126 9.35 26.38 5.66
N LEU A 127 10.42 25.68 5.29
CA LEU A 127 11.62 26.29 4.73
C LEU A 127 11.33 26.98 3.38
N LEU A 128 10.54 26.33 2.52
CA LEU A 128 10.12 26.89 1.24
C LEU A 128 9.32 28.19 1.44
N ALA A 129 8.29 28.15 2.28
CA ALA A 129 7.45 29.32 2.58
C ALA A 129 8.27 30.48 3.18
N ARG A 130 9.31 30.17 3.97
CA ARG A 130 10.22 31.19 4.54
C ARG A 130 11.12 31.83 3.48
N LEU A 131 11.62 31.06 2.53
CA LEU A 131 12.61 31.53 1.54
C LEU A 131 11.98 32.20 0.33
N GLU A 132 10.77 31.80 -0.06
CA GLU A 132 10.08 32.33 -1.24
C GLU A 132 10.01 33.87 -1.29
N PRO A 133 9.62 34.59 -0.20
CA PRO A 133 9.54 36.05 -0.24
C PRO A 133 10.91 36.77 -0.18
N LEU A 134 12.01 36.05 0.07
CA LEU A 134 13.34 36.64 0.32
C LEU A 134 14.22 36.71 -0.93
N VAL A 135 13.77 36.15 -2.05
CA VAL A 135 14.59 35.99 -3.26
C VAL A 135 13.92 36.62 -4.49
N SER A 136 14.76 37.03 -5.45
CA SER A 136 14.25 37.49 -6.75
C SER A 136 13.68 36.34 -7.58
N GLU A 137 12.90 36.68 -8.60
CA GLU A 137 12.18 35.70 -9.42
C GLU A 137 13.09 34.58 -9.93
N LYS A 138 14.27 34.99 -10.40
CA LYS A 138 15.28 34.10 -10.99
C LYS A 138 15.70 32.98 -10.04
N TYR A 139 15.89 33.29 -8.75
CA TYR A 139 16.35 32.31 -7.76
C TYR A 139 15.19 31.58 -7.08
N ARG A 140 14.02 32.23 -7.02
CA ARG A 140 12.78 31.66 -6.51
C ARG A 140 12.41 30.37 -7.22
N VAL A 141 12.41 30.36 -8.55
CA VAL A 141 12.09 29.17 -9.36
C VAL A 141 12.96 27.98 -8.96
N THR A 142 14.28 28.17 -8.90
CA THR A 142 15.21 27.10 -8.52
C THR A 142 15.01 26.62 -7.08
N ILE A 143 14.79 27.53 -6.13
CA ILE A 143 14.56 27.16 -4.73
C ILE A 143 13.26 26.37 -4.58
N ASN A 144 12.18 26.82 -5.23
CA ASN A 144 10.90 26.16 -5.24
C ASN A 144 11.01 24.75 -5.83
N GLU A 145 11.62 24.61 -7.01
CA GLU A 145 11.83 23.30 -7.62
C GLU A 145 12.58 22.33 -6.70
N ARG A 146 13.65 22.80 -6.02
CA ARG A 146 14.50 21.94 -5.18
C ARG A 146 13.85 21.56 -3.86
N LEU A 147 13.07 22.44 -3.25
CA LEU A 147 12.38 22.10 -2.00
C LEU A 147 11.13 21.26 -2.24
N ASN A 148 10.40 21.49 -3.35
CA ASN A 148 9.31 20.58 -3.73
C ASN A 148 9.83 19.17 -4.06
N ASP A 149 10.96 19.03 -4.77
CA ASP A 149 11.61 17.74 -5.02
C ASP A 149 12.01 17.01 -3.73
N ALA A 150 12.42 17.75 -2.68
CA ALA A 150 12.70 17.19 -1.37
C ALA A 150 11.41 16.73 -0.65
N ILE A 151 10.34 17.54 -0.69
CA ILE A 151 9.03 17.24 -0.11
C ILE A 151 8.48 15.95 -0.73
N ASP A 152 8.42 15.88 -2.06
CA ASP A 152 7.96 14.70 -2.80
C ASP A 152 8.76 13.45 -2.40
N GLY A 153 10.08 13.59 -2.23
CA GLY A 153 10.94 12.50 -1.78
C GLY A 153 10.66 11.99 -0.38
N TYR A 154 10.30 12.86 0.57
CA TYR A 154 9.88 12.42 1.90
C TYR A 154 8.54 11.69 1.84
N LEU A 155 7.59 12.19 1.05
CA LEU A 155 6.29 11.54 0.86
C LEU A 155 6.45 10.16 0.19
N ASP A 156 7.38 10.01 -0.76
CA ASP A 156 7.72 8.73 -1.37
C ASP A 156 8.26 7.72 -0.34
N VAL A 157 9.16 8.14 0.55
CA VAL A 157 9.66 7.27 1.63
C VAL A 157 8.55 6.92 2.62
N ALA A 158 7.69 7.86 2.98
CA ALA A 158 6.54 7.61 3.84
C ALA A 158 5.60 6.55 3.22
N LYS A 159 5.31 6.68 1.93
CA LYS A 159 4.53 5.70 1.16
C LYS A 159 5.20 4.32 1.10
N LYS A 160 6.53 4.27 0.99
CA LYS A 160 7.27 3.01 1.07
C LYS A 160 7.12 2.36 2.45
N CYS A 161 7.12 3.15 3.51
CA CYS A 161 6.89 2.65 4.87
C CYS A 161 5.47 2.08 5.02
N THR A 162 4.43 2.79 4.58
CA THR A 162 3.04 2.29 4.66
C THR A 162 2.85 1.00 3.86
N GLN A 163 3.42 0.90 2.65
CA GLN A 163 3.41 -0.35 1.88
C GLN A 163 4.12 -1.48 2.64
N THR A 164 5.25 -1.19 3.29
CA THR A 164 6.01 -2.21 4.05
C THR A 164 5.21 -2.70 5.26
N LEU A 165 4.47 -1.82 5.94
CA LEU A 165 3.56 -2.21 7.03
C LEU A 165 2.46 -3.16 6.54
N ILE A 166 1.85 -2.86 5.40
CA ILE A 166 0.86 -3.75 4.76
C ILE A 166 1.50 -5.08 4.39
N ASP A 167 2.71 -5.07 3.82
CA ASP A 167 3.41 -6.28 3.42
C ASP A 167 3.77 -7.17 4.63
N LEU A 168 4.05 -6.57 5.80
CA LEU A 168 4.25 -7.29 7.06
C LEU A 168 2.95 -7.99 7.52
N ILE A 169 1.81 -7.29 7.49
CA ILE A 169 0.50 -7.92 7.76
C ILE A 169 0.28 -9.10 6.81
N PHE A 170 0.48 -8.89 5.51
CA PHE A 170 0.23 -9.94 4.52
C PHE A 170 1.23 -11.09 4.61
N ASN A 171 2.45 -10.86 5.09
CA ASN A 171 3.41 -11.91 5.35
C ASN A 171 2.85 -12.93 6.36
N ASP A 172 2.30 -12.44 7.46
CA ASP A 172 1.75 -13.29 8.52
C ASP A 172 0.42 -13.91 8.12
N LEU A 173 -0.32 -13.24 7.24
CA LEU A 173 -1.54 -13.76 6.62
C LEU A 173 -1.28 -14.75 5.47
N LYS A 174 -0.05 -14.93 4.98
CA LYS A 174 0.25 -15.83 3.84
C LYS A 174 -0.35 -17.24 4.00
N PRO A 175 -0.26 -17.93 5.15
CA PRO A 175 -0.85 -19.26 5.33
C PRO A 175 -2.39 -19.23 5.24
N ALA A 176 -3.02 -18.23 5.84
CA ALA A 176 -4.47 -18.11 5.87
C ALA A 176 -5.04 -17.72 4.50
N THR A 177 -4.44 -16.73 3.84
CA THR A 177 -4.84 -16.27 2.50
C THR A 177 -4.65 -17.34 1.43
N LYS A 178 -3.61 -18.18 1.51
CA LYS A 178 -3.45 -19.36 0.63
C LYS A 178 -4.56 -20.40 0.79
N SER A 179 -5.22 -20.43 1.94
CA SER A 179 -6.30 -21.36 2.22
C SER A 179 -7.66 -20.85 1.75
N LEU A 180 -7.77 -19.59 1.31
CA LEU A 180 -9.01 -19.04 0.76
C LEU A 180 -9.51 -19.92 -0.41
N PHE A 181 -10.80 -20.24 -0.37
CA PHE A 181 -11.51 -21.13 -1.31
C PHE A 181 -10.99 -22.57 -1.37
N GLN A 182 -10.05 -22.96 -0.51
CA GLN A 182 -9.62 -24.36 -0.34
C GLN A 182 -10.58 -25.09 0.61
N PRO A 183 -10.50 -26.43 0.75
CA PRO A 183 -11.39 -27.15 1.66
C PRO A 183 -11.44 -26.60 3.10
N ALA A 184 -10.31 -26.15 3.65
CA ALA A 184 -10.23 -25.56 4.99
C ALA A 184 -10.88 -24.17 5.12
N TRP A 185 -11.13 -23.47 4.01
CA TRP A 185 -11.82 -22.17 4.04
C TRP A 185 -13.26 -22.28 4.55
N TYR A 186 -13.92 -23.42 4.29
CA TYR A 186 -15.25 -23.70 4.80
C TYR A 186 -15.31 -23.75 6.33
N ASP A 187 -14.18 -23.97 7.01
CA ASP A 187 -14.10 -24.00 8.47
C ASP A 187 -14.04 -22.59 9.11
N GLY A 188 -14.03 -21.54 8.28
CA GLY A 188 -14.18 -20.16 8.75
C GLY A 188 -12.86 -19.42 9.03
N ILE A 189 -11.86 -19.62 8.17
CA ILE A 189 -10.53 -18.99 8.32
C ILE A 189 -10.55 -17.46 8.25
N MET A 190 -11.62 -16.85 7.75
CA MET A 190 -11.73 -15.38 7.63
C MET A 190 -11.64 -14.65 8.96
N ARG A 191 -12.12 -15.27 10.06
CA ARG A 191 -11.99 -14.69 11.39
C ARG A 191 -10.53 -14.55 11.80
N GLN A 192 -9.71 -15.58 11.54
CA GLN A 192 -8.28 -15.50 11.81
C GLN A 192 -7.61 -14.39 11.01
N ILE A 193 -7.98 -14.24 9.73
CA ILE A 193 -7.45 -13.16 8.88
C ILE A 193 -7.78 -11.78 9.48
N VAL A 194 -9.03 -11.58 9.88
CA VAL A 194 -9.48 -10.31 10.49
C VAL A 194 -8.84 -10.03 11.83
N GLU A 195 -8.69 -11.04 12.70
CA GLU A 195 -8.03 -10.84 14.01
C GLU A 195 -6.56 -10.47 13.84
N THR A 196 -5.82 -11.12 12.93
CA THR A 196 -4.44 -10.70 12.63
C THR A 196 -4.38 -9.26 12.11
N MET A 197 -5.27 -8.85 11.19
CA MET A 197 -5.31 -7.44 10.75
C MET A 197 -5.65 -6.49 11.91
N ARG A 198 -6.56 -6.88 12.80
CA ARG A 198 -6.96 -6.10 13.99
C ARG A 198 -5.80 -5.90 14.96
N ASP A 199 -5.02 -6.94 15.21
CA ASP A 199 -3.86 -6.87 16.10
C ASP A 199 -2.88 -5.80 15.61
N TYR A 200 -2.51 -5.82 14.32
CA TYR A 200 -1.65 -4.81 13.72
C TYR A 200 -2.28 -3.41 13.71
N MET A 201 -3.56 -3.30 13.32
CA MET A 201 -4.23 -1.99 13.23
C MET A 201 -4.35 -1.31 14.59
N THR A 202 -4.39 -2.06 15.70
CA THR A 202 -4.41 -1.49 17.05
C THR A 202 -3.18 -0.62 17.30
N ASP A 203 -1.99 -1.11 16.92
CA ASP A 203 -0.74 -0.36 17.06
C ASP A 203 -0.70 0.81 16.06
N TYR A 204 -1.17 0.60 14.83
CA TYR A 204 -1.11 1.62 13.78
C TYR A 204 -2.01 2.80 14.11
N GLN A 205 -3.22 2.54 14.62
CA GLN A 205 -4.14 3.58 15.09
C GLN A 205 -3.59 4.37 16.28
N THR A 206 -2.72 3.75 17.08
CA THR A 206 -2.15 4.38 18.27
C THR A 206 -0.95 5.25 17.93
N TYR A 207 -0.06 4.77 17.07
CA TYR A 207 1.29 5.36 16.92
C TYR A 207 1.60 5.95 15.55
N LEU A 208 0.80 5.70 14.50
CA LEU A 208 1.04 6.22 13.15
C LEU A 208 0.37 7.57 12.95
N ASN A 209 1.00 8.45 12.17
CA ASN A 209 0.44 9.72 11.77
C ASN A 209 -0.95 9.52 11.13
N PRO A 210 -1.99 10.28 11.55
CA PRO A 210 -3.36 10.08 11.08
C PRO A 210 -3.53 10.15 9.55
N SER A 211 -2.81 11.05 8.87
CA SER A 211 -2.87 11.18 7.41
C SER A 211 -2.31 9.94 6.71
N LEU A 212 -1.26 9.32 7.28
CA LEU A 212 -0.71 8.07 6.78
C LEU A 212 -1.62 6.88 7.10
N LEU A 213 -2.26 6.89 8.27
CA LEU A 213 -3.20 5.86 8.68
C LEU A 213 -4.40 5.79 7.74
N ASP A 214 -4.97 6.94 7.36
CA ASP A 214 -6.09 7.00 6.41
C ASP A 214 -5.72 6.36 5.07
N LEU A 215 -4.55 6.69 4.53
CA LEU A 215 -4.02 6.09 3.29
C LEU A 215 -3.75 4.59 3.45
N LEU A 216 -3.15 4.19 4.57
CA LEU A 216 -2.85 2.79 4.86
C LEU A 216 -4.12 1.94 4.92
N ILE A 217 -5.21 2.44 5.50
CA ILE A 217 -6.49 1.74 5.58
C ILE A 217 -7.06 1.48 4.17
N GLU A 218 -6.97 2.47 3.27
CA GLU A 218 -7.41 2.31 1.88
C GLU A 218 -6.58 1.27 1.13
N ASP A 219 -5.25 1.34 1.23
CA ASP A 219 -4.35 0.40 0.59
C ASP A 219 -4.48 -1.02 1.18
N LEU A 220 -4.71 -1.15 2.49
CA LEU A 220 -4.96 -2.43 3.17
C LEU A 220 -6.26 -3.07 2.68
N LEU A 221 -7.32 -2.28 2.51
CA LEU A 221 -8.61 -2.75 1.97
C LEU A 221 -8.47 -3.23 0.52
N ASP A 222 -7.78 -2.47 -0.34
CA ASP A 222 -7.48 -2.88 -1.72
C ASP A 222 -6.65 -4.17 -1.75
N ALA A 223 -5.58 -4.26 -0.95
CA ALA A 223 -4.74 -5.45 -0.85
C ALA A 223 -5.53 -6.69 -0.40
N PHE A 224 -6.44 -6.52 0.58
CA PHE A 224 -7.34 -7.60 1.02
C PHE A 224 -8.25 -8.08 -0.12
N LEU A 225 -8.91 -7.15 -0.82
CA LEU A 225 -9.81 -7.49 -1.91
C LEU A 225 -9.06 -8.16 -3.06
N VAL A 226 -7.87 -7.69 -3.41
CA VAL A 226 -7.00 -8.33 -4.40
C VAL A 226 -6.64 -9.76 -3.97
N ALA A 227 -6.27 -9.99 -2.71
CA ALA A 227 -5.98 -11.33 -2.20
C ALA A 227 -7.21 -12.25 -2.27
N TYR A 228 -8.39 -11.76 -1.90
CA TYR A 228 -9.65 -12.50 -1.96
C TYR A 228 -10.03 -12.86 -3.40
N LEU A 229 -9.97 -11.88 -4.32
CA LEU A 229 -10.24 -12.08 -5.74
C LEU A 229 -9.25 -13.03 -6.41
N ASN A 230 -7.97 -12.98 -6.02
CA ASN A 230 -6.96 -13.93 -6.49
C ASN A 230 -7.27 -15.36 -6.07
N GLY A 231 -7.80 -15.55 -4.85
CA GLY A 231 -8.33 -16.84 -4.42
C GLY A 231 -9.49 -17.34 -5.29
N LEU A 232 -10.40 -16.43 -5.71
CA LEU A 232 -11.53 -16.72 -6.60
C LEU A 232 -11.18 -16.82 -8.09
N ALA A 233 -10.01 -16.36 -8.51
CA ALA A 233 -9.59 -16.46 -9.90
C ALA A 233 -9.31 -17.92 -10.31
N ASN A 234 -8.87 -18.76 -9.36
CA ASN A 234 -8.49 -20.16 -9.62
C ASN A 234 -8.88 -21.14 -8.49
N PRO A 235 -10.12 -21.11 -7.95
CA PRO A 235 -10.51 -21.97 -6.86
C PRO A 235 -10.67 -23.43 -7.34
N PRO A 236 -10.57 -24.40 -6.42
CA PRO A 236 -11.07 -25.76 -6.69
C PRO A 236 -12.58 -25.74 -6.95
N LYS A 237 -13.16 -26.92 -7.26
CA LYS A 237 -14.61 -27.03 -7.39
C LYS A 237 -15.30 -26.59 -6.08
N LEU A 238 -16.09 -25.52 -6.18
CA LEU A 238 -16.85 -24.91 -5.09
C LEU A 238 -18.11 -25.75 -4.80
N LYS A 239 -18.36 -26.01 -3.52
CA LYS A 239 -19.58 -26.69 -3.06
C LYS A 239 -20.75 -25.72 -3.08
N MET A 240 -21.67 -25.87 -4.02
CA MET A 240 -22.85 -25.00 -4.12
C MET A 240 -24.03 -25.61 -3.35
N PRO A 241 -24.83 -24.83 -2.57
CA PRO A 241 -24.72 -23.38 -2.35
C PRO A 241 -23.78 -22.99 -1.19
N ALA A 242 -23.16 -23.94 -0.49
CA ALA A 242 -22.36 -23.65 0.70
C ALA A 242 -21.25 -22.60 0.49
N ALA A 243 -20.67 -22.52 -0.71
CA ALA A 243 -19.65 -21.54 -1.07
C ALA A 243 -20.20 -20.10 -1.05
N THR A 244 -21.40 -19.85 -1.56
CA THR A 244 -21.97 -18.50 -1.60
C THR A 244 -22.38 -18.04 -0.22
N GLU A 245 -22.92 -18.92 0.61
CA GLU A 245 -23.18 -18.63 2.03
C GLU A 245 -21.89 -18.32 2.79
N ARG A 246 -20.81 -19.09 2.55
CA ARG A 246 -19.50 -18.82 3.15
C ARG A 246 -18.91 -17.47 2.71
N ILE A 247 -19.04 -17.08 1.44
CA ILE A 247 -18.59 -15.76 0.96
C ILE A 247 -19.38 -14.64 1.65
N LYS A 248 -20.70 -14.78 1.81
CA LYS A 248 -21.53 -13.78 2.53
C LYS A 248 -21.06 -13.63 3.98
N GLU A 249 -20.80 -14.74 4.68
CA GLU A 249 -20.25 -14.71 6.04
C GLU A 249 -18.88 -14.01 6.09
N ASP A 250 -17.98 -14.33 5.15
CA ASP A 250 -16.67 -13.69 5.08
C ASP A 250 -16.78 -12.18 4.88
N VAL A 251 -17.60 -11.75 3.90
CA VAL A 251 -17.84 -10.32 3.62
C VAL A 251 -18.41 -9.63 4.85
N SER A 252 -19.37 -10.24 5.55
CA SER A 252 -19.93 -9.67 6.77
C SER A 252 -18.88 -9.47 7.86
N VAL A 253 -17.96 -10.43 8.06
CA VAL A 253 -16.91 -10.33 9.07
C VAL A 253 -15.90 -9.24 8.71
N VAL A 254 -15.46 -9.20 7.46
CA VAL A 254 -14.46 -8.23 6.99
C VAL A 254 -15.04 -6.82 6.93
N PHE A 255 -16.26 -6.65 6.40
CA PHE A 255 -16.95 -5.37 6.38
C PHE A 255 -17.10 -4.81 7.80
N SER A 256 -17.49 -5.66 8.76
CA SER A 256 -17.64 -5.25 10.15
C SER A 256 -16.31 -4.80 10.78
N PHE A 257 -15.20 -5.40 10.38
CA PHE A 257 -13.86 -4.96 10.79
C PHE A 257 -13.51 -3.59 10.19
N PHE A 258 -13.54 -3.45 8.87
CA PHE A 258 -13.19 -2.17 8.23
C PHE A 258 -14.16 -1.04 8.60
N ALA A 259 -15.42 -1.34 8.96
CA ALA A 259 -16.38 -0.37 9.46
C ALA A 259 -15.97 0.24 10.81
N THR A 260 -15.04 -0.38 11.54
CA THR A 260 -14.41 0.23 12.74
C THR A 260 -13.31 1.24 12.39
N LEU A 261 -12.85 1.24 11.14
CA LEU A 261 -11.72 2.04 10.66
C LEU A 261 -12.15 3.15 9.67
N LYS A 262 -13.21 2.91 8.88
CA LYS A 262 -13.68 3.81 7.82
C LYS A 262 -15.22 3.81 7.74
N PRO A 263 -15.87 4.91 7.31
CA PRO A 263 -17.32 4.98 7.22
C PRO A 263 -17.94 3.85 6.37
N PRO A 264 -18.99 3.16 6.84
CA PRO A 264 -19.62 2.04 6.13
C PRO A 264 -20.04 2.34 4.68
N LYS A 265 -20.52 3.57 4.44
CA LYS A 265 -20.97 4.00 3.10
C LYS A 265 -19.83 3.99 2.06
N GLU A 266 -18.61 4.26 2.48
CA GLU A 266 -17.45 4.19 1.59
C GLU A 266 -17.08 2.74 1.29
N LEU A 267 -17.21 1.85 2.28
CA LEU A 267 -16.92 0.42 2.14
C LEU A 267 -17.87 -0.29 1.17
N GLU A 268 -19.14 0.12 1.08
CA GLU A 268 -20.10 -0.44 0.12
C GLU A 268 -19.56 -0.40 -1.32
N ALA A 269 -18.90 0.70 -1.71
CA ALA A 269 -18.31 0.82 -3.05
C ALA A 269 -17.16 -0.17 -3.29
N TYR A 270 -16.35 -0.46 -2.26
CA TYR A 270 -15.26 -1.42 -2.33
C TYR A 270 -15.76 -2.86 -2.44
N PHE A 271 -16.83 -3.21 -1.74
CA PHE A 271 -17.39 -4.58 -1.71
C PHE A 271 -18.37 -4.88 -2.84
N ASP A 272 -18.84 -3.87 -3.59
CA ASP A 272 -19.75 -4.02 -4.75
C ASP A 272 -19.24 -5.07 -5.77
N ILE A 273 -17.92 -5.18 -5.96
CA ILE A 273 -17.35 -6.23 -6.82
C ILE A 273 -17.62 -7.64 -6.31
N ILE A 274 -17.54 -7.88 -5.00
CA ILE A 274 -17.80 -9.18 -4.40
C ILE A 274 -19.28 -9.50 -4.48
N GLU A 275 -20.17 -8.51 -4.33
CA GLU A 275 -21.61 -8.69 -4.53
C GLU A 275 -21.95 -9.10 -5.98
N LYS A 276 -21.31 -8.48 -6.97
CA LYS A 276 -21.48 -8.88 -8.38
C LYS A 276 -20.96 -10.28 -8.66
N ILE A 277 -19.86 -10.69 -8.02
CA ILE A 277 -19.33 -12.05 -8.13
C ILE A 277 -20.25 -13.07 -7.44
N LEU A 278 -20.80 -12.73 -6.28
CA LEU A 278 -21.83 -13.53 -5.62
C LEU A 278 -23.05 -13.74 -6.55
N ALA A 279 -23.54 -12.66 -7.17
CA ALA A 279 -24.65 -12.76 -8.13
C ALA A 279 -24.34 -13.65 -9.34
N LEU A 280 -23.08 -13.72 -9.79
CA LEU A 280 -22.62 -14.64 -10.83
C LEU A 280 -22.62 -16.10 -10.35
N LEU A 281 -22.18 -16.35 -9.11
CA LEU A 281 -22.13 -17.68 -8.51
C LEU A 281 -23.54 -18.24 -8.22
N GLU A 282 -24.46 -17.38 -7.79
CA GLU A 282 -25.83 -17.76 -7.42
C GLU A 282 -26.78 -17.86 -8.61
N ALA A 283 -26.47 -17.21 -9.73
CA ALA A 283 -27.34 -17.22 -10.90
C ALA A 283 -27.55 -18.64 -11.43
N SER A 284 -28.77 -18.92 -11.89
CA SER A 284 -29.03 -20.11 -12.70
C SER A 284 -28.30 -20.03 -14.04
N LYS A 285 -28.07 -21.19 -14.67
CA LYS A 285 -27.48 -21.29 -16.02
C LYS A 285 -28.14 -20.34 -17.02
N ASP A 286 -29.46 -20.21 -16.96
CA ASP A 286 -30.23 -19.40 -17.92
C ASP A 286 -30.16 -17.90 -17.61
N LEU A 287 -29.85 -17.49 -16.39
CA LEU A 287 -29.87 -16.09 -15.95
C LEU A 287 -28.49 -15.49 -15.71
N VAL A 288 -27.41 -16.29 -15.72
CA VAL A 288 -26.04 -15.84 -15.45
C VAL A 288 -25.58 -14.71 -16.36
N PHE A 289 -26.11 -14.62 -17.59
CA PHE A 289 -25.80 -13.52 -18.51
C PHE A 289 -26.25 -12.14 -17.98
N LEU A 290 -27.32 -12.08 -17.17
CA LEU A 290 -27.79 -10.85 -16.53
C LEU A 290 -26.84 -10.43 -15.41
N SER A 291 -26.43 -11.36 -14.55
CA SER A 291 -25.43 -11.12 -13.51
C SER A 291 -24.08 -10.72 -14.11
N PHE A 292 -23.67 -11.38 -15.20
CA PHE A 292 -22.49 -11.02 -15.97
C PHE A 292 -22.58 -9.60 -16.50
N TRP A 293 -23.73 -9.20 -17.06
CA TRP A 293 -23.91 -7.85 -17.58
C TRP A 293 -23.76 -6.78 -16.50
N SER A 294 -24.31 -7.03 -15.30
CA SER A 294 -24.13 -6.15 -14.14
C SER A 294 -22.65 -6.00 -13.75
N PHE A 295 -21.92 -7.12 -13.68
CA PHE A 295 -20.48 -7.15 -13.44
C PHE A 295 -19.68 -6.40 -14.50
N ALA A 296 -19.91 -6.73 -15.77
CA ALA A 296 -19.04 -6.34 -16.86
C ALA A 296 -19.21 -4.87 -17.28
N ARG A 297 -20.37 -4.26 -16.99
CA ARG A 297 -20.55 -2.81 -17.15
C ARG A 297 -19.66 -1.97 -16.23
N VAL A 298 -19.27 -2.50 -15.09
CA VAL A 298 -18.42 -1.80 -14.11
C VAL A 298 -16.97 -2.20 -14.29
N HIS A 299 -16.69 -3.51 -14.38
CA HIS A 299 -15.32 -4.03 -14.32
C HIS A 299 -14.74 -4.41 -15.68
N GLY A 300 -15.53 -4.35 -16.75
CA GLY A 300 -15.18 -4.87 -18.07
C GLY A 300 -15.41 -6.38 -18.19
N PRO A 301 -15.18 -6.97 -19.39
CA PRO A 301 -15.57 -8.34 -19.69
C PRO A 301 -14.90 -9.42 -18.83
N ASN A 302 -13.62 -9.24 -18.46
CA ASN A 302 -12.81 -10.18 -17.65
C ASN A 302 -13.09 -11.68 -17.93
N ILE A 303 -13.17 -12.06 -19.21
CA ILE A 303 -13.68 -13.37 -19.64
C ILE A 303 -12.97 -14.54 -18.98
N ALA A 304 -11.65 -14.47 -18.85
CA ALA A 304 -10.87 -15.54 -18.25
C ALA A 304 -11.19 -15.77 -16.77
N PHE A 305 -11.46 -14.68 -16.01
CA PHE A 305 -11.90 -14.77 -14.62
C PHE A 305 -13.30 -15.38 -14.52
N VAL A 306 -14.26 -14.88 -15.32
CA VAL A 306 -15.64 -15.36 -15.31
C VAL A 306 -15.71 -16.84 -15.75
N GLU A 307 -14.94 -17.22 -16.75
CA GLU A 307 -14.83 -18.62 -17.17
C GLU A 307 -14.24 -19.51 -16.06
N GLY A 308 -13.21 -19.02 -15.35
CA GLY A 308 -12.65 -19.70 -14.17
C GLY A 308 -13.71 -19.93 -13.09
N LEU A 309 -14.49 -18.89 -12.79
CA LEU A 309 -15.58 -18.93 -11.81
C LEU A 309 -16.66 -19.95 -12.21
N MET A 310 -17.10 -19.94 -13.47
CA MET A 310 -18.09 -20.89 -13.98
C MET A 310 -17.55 -22.32 -13.97
N LYS A 311 -16.27 -22.53 -14.30
CA LYS A 311 -15.63 -23.85 -14.20
C LYS A 311 -15.55 -24.34 -12.76
N ALA A 312 -15.37 -23.43 -11.79
CA ALA A 312 -15.28 -23.77 -10.38
C ALA A 312 -16.63 -24.15 -9.75
N ARG A 313 -17.76 -23.68 -10.30
CA ARG A 313 -19.09 -24.05 -9.80
C ARG A 313 -19.33 -25.56 -9.80
N GLY A 314 -19.51 -26.16 -8.62
CA GLY A 314 -19.69 -27.61 -8.45
C GLY A 314 -21.00 -28.17 -9.01
N ASP A 315 -22.00 -27.32 -9.21
CA ASP A 315 -23.31 -27.63 -9.79
C ASP A 315 -23.33 -27.57 -11.33
N LEU A 316 -22.29 -27.04 -11.96
CA LEU A 316 -22.16 -26.97 -13.42
C LEU A 316 -21.19 -28.02 -13.96
N ASP A 317 -21.67 -28.78 -14.95
CA ASP A 317 -20.83 -29.64 -15.77
C ASP A 317 -20.17 -28.86 -16.92
N ARG A 318 -19.32 -29.54 -17.69
CA ARG A 318 -18.59 -28.90 -18.80
C ARG A 318 -19.52 -28.36 -19.89
N SER A 319 -20.63 -29.04 -20.17
CA SER A 319 -21.58 -28.61 -21.21
C SER A 319 -22.28 -27.32 -20.78
N ALA A 320 -22.78 -27.30 -19.53
CA ALA A 320 -23.43 -26.15 -18.94
C ALA A 320 -22.48 -24.93 -18.91
N VAL A 321 -21.21 -25.11 -18.55
CA VAL A 321 -20.21 -24.03 -18.60
C VAL A 321 -20.04 -23.50 -20.02
N ASN A 322 -19.92 -24.37 -21.03
CA ASN A 322 -19.77 -23.93 -22.42
C ASN A 322 -20.97 -23.11 -22.88
N GLU A 323 -22.19 -23.59 -22.61
CA GLU A 323 -23.42 -22.88 -22.97
C GLU A 323 -23.53 -21.50 -22.30
N VAL A 324 -23.17 -21.41 -21.01
CA VAL A 324 -23.07 -20.14 -20.27
C VAL A 324 -22.06 -19.20 -20.94
N MET A 325 -20.86 -19.69 -21.25
CA MET A 325 -19.81 -18.86 -21.83
C MET A 325 -20.15 -18.40 -23.24
N ASP A 326 -20.87 -19.21 -24.03
CA ASP A 326 -21.34 -18.81 -25.35
C ASP A 326 -22.40 -17.71 -25.27
N SER A 327 -23.32 -17.80 -24.30
CA SER A 327 -24.28 -16.73 -24.00
C SER A 327 -23.59 -15.42 -23.60
N ILE A 328 -22.58 -15.49 -22.72
CA ILE A 328 -21.77 -14.34 -22.29
C ILE A 328 -21.02 -13.71 -23.48
N LYS A 329 -20.33 -14.53 -24.30
CA LYS A 329 -19.60 -14.05 -25.49
C LYS A 329 -20.52 -13.40 -26.50
N LYS A 330 -21.71 -13.97 -26.72
CA LYS A 330 -22.73 -13.38 -27.58
C LYS A 330 -23.17 -12.01 -27.05
N LYS A 331 -23.47 -11.91 -25.74
CA LYS A 331 -23.87 -10.64 -25.11
C LYS A 331 -22.81 -9.55 -25.25
N ILE A 332 -21.53 -9.89 -25.06
CA ILE A 332 -20.41 -8.96 -25.26
C ILE A 332 -20.38 -8.42 -26.70
N LYS A 333 -20.54 -9.32 -27.68
CA LYS A 333 -20.54 -8.95 -29.10
C LYS A 333 -21.75 -8.09 -29.45
N ASP A 334 -22.94 -8.45 -28.99
CA ASP A 334 -24.19 -7.75 -29.28
C ASP A 334 -24.19 -6.33 -28.71
N GLU A 335 -23.55 -6.13 -27.55
CA GLU A 335 -23.48 -4.84 -26.86
C GLU A 335 -22.20 -4.04 -27.16
N GLY A 336 -21.25 -4.62 -27.90
CA GLY A 336 -19.95 -3.98 -28.17
C GLY A 336 -19.13 -3.68 -26.91
N LEU A 337 -19.24 -4.54 -25.87
CA LEU A 337 -18.63 -4.27 -24.57
C LEU A 337 -17.10 -4.32 -24.66
N THR A 338 -16.46 -3.28 -24.13
CA THR A 338 -15.00 -3.13 -24.04
C THR A 338 -14.58 -2.90 -22.59
N ASP A 339 -13.26 -2.88 -22.34
CA ASP A 339 -12.74 -2.54 -21.02
C ASP A 339 -13.14 -1.10 -20.63
N PRO A 340 -13.42 -0.84 -19.35
CA PRO A 340 -13.71 0.50 -18.87
C PRO A 340 -12.50 1.44 -19.08
N PRO A 341 -12.74 2.76 -19.25
CA PRO A 341 -11.66 3.72 -19.50
C PRO A 341 -10.70 3.84 -18.32
N GLU A 342 -11.21 3.71 -17.09
CA GLU A 342 -10.40 3.70 -15.88
C GLU A 342 -10.10 2.26 -15.45
N PRO A 343 -8.84 1.95 -15.07
CA PRO A 343 -8.49 0.64 -14.53
C PRO A 343 -9.29 0.34 -13.26
N THR A 344 -9.92 -0.84 -13.22
CA THR A 344 -10.58 -1.35 -12.02
C THR A 344 -9.67 -2.32 -11.26
N ILE A 345 -10.06 -2.68 -10.04
CA ILE A 345 -9.36 -3.68 -9.21
C ILE A 345 -9.12 -5.01 -9.96
N MET A 346 -9.96 -5.35 -10.95
CA MET A 346 -9.77 -6.55 -11.78
C MET A 346 -8.45 -6.56 -12.57
N LYS A 347 -7.84 -5.40 -12.85
CA LYS A 347 -6.51 -5.33 -13.48
C LYS A 347 -5.38 -5.79 -12.54
N LYS A 348 -5.61 -5.80 -11.22
CA LYS A 348 -4.66 -6.29 -10.20
C LYS A 348 -4.81 -7.80 -9.93
N VAL A 349 -5.86 -8.44 -10.46
CA VAL A 349 -6.15 -9.86 -10.22
C VAL A 349 -5.27 -10.74 -11.13
N ALA A 350 -4.51 -11.65 -10.51
CA ALA A 350 -3.63 -12.60 -11.17
C ALA A 350 -4.42 -13.76 -11.79
N ILE A 351 -4.91 -13.56 -13.02
CA ILE A 351 -5.59 -14.62 -13.77
C ILE A 351 -4.53 -15.50 -14.45
N GLN A 352 -4.16 -16.61 -13.82
CA GLN A 352 -3.24 -17.58 -14.42
C GLN A 352 -3.90 -18.29 -15.62
N ASN A 353 -3.37 -18.02 -16.83
CA ASN A 353 -3.66 -18.85 -17.99
C ASN A 353 -3.12 -20.27 -17.75
N SER A 354 -3.77 -21.27 -18.34
CA SER A 354 -3.41 -22.70 -18.23
C SER A 354 -1.93 -23.00 -18.53
N PHE A 355 -1.25 -22.13 -19.30
CA PHE A 355 0.18 -22.20 -19.59
C PHE A 355 1.08 -21.85 -18.39
N ALA A 356 0.68 -20.89 -17.54
CA ALA A 356 1.45 -20.50 -16.35
C ALA A 356 1.47 -21.59 -15.26
N ARG A 357 0.43 -22.42 -15.19
CA ARG A 357 0.36 -23.58 -14.28
C ARG A 357 1.35 -24.70 -14.64
N PHE A 358 1.84 -24.74 -15.87
CA PHE A 358 2.82 -25.74 -16.31
C PHE A 358 4.27 -25.33 -15.96
N LEU A 359 4.53 -24.03 -15.82
CA LEU A 359 5.85 -23.49 -15.49
C LEU A 359 6.10 -23.35 -13.98
N ASN A 360 5.04 -23.30 -13.17
CA ASN A 360 5.10 -23.16 -11.71
C ASN A 360 4.88 -24.49 -10.96
N ARG A 361 5.11 -25.63 -11.62
CA ARG A 361 5.04 -26.98 -11.01
C ARG A 361 6.40 -27.60 -10.84
#